data_AF-A0A356AXR5-F1
#
_entry.id   AF-A0A356AXR5-F1
#
_cell.length_a   1.000
_cell.length_b   1.000
_cell.length_c   1.000
_cell.angle_alpha   90.00
_cell.angle_beta   90.00
_cell.angle_gamma   90.00
#
_symmetry.space_group_name_H-M   'P 1'
#
loop_
_entity.id
_entity.type
_entity.pdbx_description
1 polymer ?
#
loop_
_entity_poly.entity_id
_entity_poly.type
_entity_poly.pdbx_seq_one_letter_code
_entity_poly.pdbx_strand_id
1 'polypeptide(L)'
;MDEIQVIRNSLKDWEKGISNDRTSHEKALGSSGRYGVKTTANDIRNYIKRILEEQKKKGNTECILVSGDIHRSMKLSNQMPTVCNAMYQLMKPLDEILHTTPSGKSSTIKIRYKL
;
A
#
# COMPACT_ATOMS: atom_id res chain seq x y z
N MET A 1 20.52 -50.00 5.00
CA MET A 1 19.04 -49.99 5.08
C MET A 1 18.71 -48.85 6.01
N ASP A 2 18.62 -47.66 5.42
CA ASP A 2 18.95 -46.41 6.08
C ASP A 2 17.69 -45.74 6.61
N GLU A 3 17.64 -45.56 7.93
CA GLU A 3 16.55 -45.00 8.75
C GLU A 3 16.11 -43.56 8.39
N ILE A 4 16.73 -42.93 7.39
CA ILE A 4 16.50 -41.52 7.01
C ILE A 4 15.23 -41.33 6.14
N GLN A 5 14.56 -42.42 5.74
CA GLN A 5 13.39 -42.35 4.86
C GLN A 5 12.07 -42.02 5.59
N VAL A 6 11.97 -42.26 6.90
CA VAL A 6 10.71 -42.09 7.67
C VAL A 6 10.45 -40.64 8.06
N ILE A 7 11.49 -39.87 8.38
CA ILE A 7 11.34 -38.47 8.83
C ILE A 7 10.84 -37.56 7.70
N ARG A 8 11.18 -37.86 6.44
CA ARG A 8 10.82 -36.99 5.30
C ARG A 8 9.33 -37.05 4.94
N ASN A 9 8.60 -38.09 5.36
CA ASN A 9 7.19 -38.24 5.00
C ASN A 9 6.21 -37.61 6.00
N SER A 10 6.62 -37.24 7.23
CA SER A 10 5.73 -36.56 8.19
C SER A 10 5.73 -35.03 8.12
N LEU A 11 6.54 -34.41 7.25
CA LEU A 11 6.48 -32.95 7.03
C LEU A 11 5.41 -32.55 5.99
N LYS A 12 4.76 -33.52 5.33
CA LYS A 12 3.77 -33.25 4.27
C LYS A 12 2.32 -33.14 4.78
N ASP A 13 2.07 -33.43 6.05
CA ASP A 13 0.70 -33.53 6.59
C ASP A 13 0.28 -32.35 7.50
N TRP A 14 1.14 -31.35 7.72
CA TRP A 14 0.79 -30.13 8.49
C TRP A 14 0.33 -28.93 7.64
N GLU A 15 0.24 -29.06 6.31
CA GLU A 15 -0.28 -27.96 5.47
C GLU A 15 -1.81 -27.95 5.32
N LYS A 16 -2.53 -28.94 5.88
CA LYS A 16 -3.98 -29.09 5.71
C LYS A 16 -4.87 -28.45 6.79
N GLY A 17 -4.30 -27.70 7.73
CA GLY A 17 -4.99 -27.39 9.00
C GLY A 17 -5.03 -25.93 9.48
N ILE A 18 -4.53 -24.94 8.73
CA ILE A 18 -4.71 -23.53 9.11
C ILE A 18 -5.68 -22.87 8.13
N SER A 19 -6.96 -22.99 8.46
CA SER A 19 -7.98 -22.04 8.05
C SER A 19 -7.55 -20.65 8.53
N ASN A 20 -7.15 -19.80 7.59
CA ASN A 20 -7.23 -18.36 7.81
C ASN A 20 -7.53 -17.70 6.49
N ASP A 21 -8.77 -17.22 6.38
CA ASP A 21 -9.21 -16.14 5.52
C ASP A 21 -8.04 -15.18 5.18
N ARG A 22 -7.46 -15.36 4.00
CA ARG A 22 -6.38 -14.53 3.45
C ARG A 22 -6.65 -14.36 1.97
N THR A 23 -7.57 -13.44 1.71
CA THR A 23 -7.40 -12.37 0.72
C THR A 23 -6.51 -12.77 -0.46
N SER A 24 -7.11 -13.47 -1.41
CA SER A 24 -6.55 -13.67 -2.76
C SER A 24 -6.36 -12.31 -3.43
N HIS A 25 -5.19 -11.71 -3.32
CA HIS A 25 -4.79 -10.62 -4.21
C HIS A 25 -3.27 -10.49 -4.37
N GLU A 26 -2.57 -11.62 -4.44
CA GLU A 26 -1.31 -11.69 -5.16
C GLU A 26 -1.62 -12.04 -6.61
N LYS A 27 -1.71 -11.04 -7.50
CA LYS A 27 -1.49 -11.26 -8.93
C LYS A 27 -1.13 -9.98 -9.67
N ALA A 28 0.06 -10.06 -10.26
CA ALA A 28 0.43 -9.50 -11.56
C ALA A 28 0.40 -7.97 -11.72
N LEU A 29 1.59 -7.38 -11.63
CA LEU A 29 1.97 -6.29 -12.52
C LEU A 29 2.02 -6.84 -13.96
N GLY A 30 0.95 -6.63 -14.72
CA GLY A 30 0.86 -7.08 -16.10
C GLY A 30 -0.50 -6.80 -16.72
N SER A 31 -0.61 -5.61 -17.31
CA SER A 31 -1.39 -5.21 -18.49
C SER A 31 -2.82 -5.75 -18.73
N SER A 32 -3.65 -4.81 -19.22
CA SER A 32 -4.84 -4.98 -20.08
C SER A 32 -6.16 -5.43 -19.42
N GLY A 33 -7.00 -4.45 -19.11
CA GLY A 33 -8.43 -4.65 -18.89
C GLY A 33 -9.13 -3.34 -18.58
N ARG A 34 -9.79 -2.74 -19.58
CA ARG A 34 -10.72 -1.61 -19.42
C ARG A 34 -11.99 -2.07 -18.68
N TYR A 35 -11.85 -2.48 -17.42
CA TYR A 35 -12.97 -2.48 -16.49
C TYR A 35 -12.97 -1.12 -15.82
N GLY A 36 -14.13 -0.49 -15.62
CA GLY A 36 -14.24 0.73 -14.84
C GLY A 36 -13.74 0.46 -13.42
N VAL A 37 -12.45 0.69 -13.18
CA VAL A 37 -11.81 0.41 -11.90
C VAL A 37 -12.36 1.42 -10.91
N LYS A 38 -13.27 0.96 -10.04
CA LYS A 38 -13.59 1.67 -8.81
C LYS A 38 -12.30 1.77 -7.99
N THR A 39 -11.65 2.92 -8.03
CA THR A 39 -10.48 3.15 -7.19
C THR A 39 -10.93 3.13 -5.73
N THR A 40 -10.46 2.13 -4.99
CA THR A 40 -10.79 1.98 -3.57
C THR A 40 -9.73 2.67 -2.71
N ALA A 41 -10.05 2.89 -1.43
CA ALA A 41 -9.06 3.38 -0.45
C ALA A 41 -7.79 2.51 -0.41
N ASN A 42 -7.91 1.21 -0.68
CA ASN A 42 -6.79 0.30 -0.72
C ASN A 42 -5.85 0.56 -1.90
N ASP A 43 -6.41 0.88 -3.06
CA ASP A 43 -5.65 1.19 -4.27
C ASP A 43 -4.83 2.48 -4.08
N ILE A 44 -5.42 3.50 -3.44
CA ILE A 44 -4.73 4.74 -3.07
C ILE A 44 -3.56 4.44 -2.12
N ARG A 45 -3.78 3.60 -1.09
CA ARG A 45 -2.72 3.21 -0.17
C ARG A 45 -1.58 2.49 -0.88
N ASN A 46 -1.91 1.60 -1.80
CA ASN A 46 -0.92 0.85 -2.57
C ASN A 46 -0.13 1.77 -3.51
N TYR A 47 -0.80 2.74 -4.12
CA TYR A 47 -0.18 3.76 -4.94
C TYR A 47 0.84 4.60 -4.15
N ILE A 48 0.47 5.06 -2.95
CA ILE A 48 1.39 5.80 -2.06
C ILE A 48 2.58 4.93 -1.68
N LYS A 49 2.35 3.68 -1.25
CA LYS A 49 3.44 2.75 -0.91
C LYS A 49 4.42 2.57 -2.06
N ARG A 50 3.92 2.40 -3.28
CA ARG A 50 4.77 2.24 -4.47
C ARG A 50 5.65 3.46 -4.70
N ILE A 51 5.12 4.67 -4.55
CA ILE A 51 5.92 5.91 -4.63
C ILE A 51 7.02 5.91 -3.56
N LEU A 52 6.69 5.57 -2.32
CA LEU A 52 7.66 5.50 -1.23
C LEU A 52 8.78 4.49 -1.53
N GLU A 53 8.42 3.30 -2.03
CA GLU A 53 9.39 2.28 -2.44
C GLU A 53 10.27 2.75 -3.61
N GLU A 54 9.70 3.44 -4.61
CA GLU A 54 10.45 4.01 -5.72
C GLU A 54 11.46 5.07 -5.25
N GLN A 55 11.06 5.94 -4.32
CA GLN A 55 11.94 6.94 -3.73
C GLN A 55 13.05 6.29 -2.89
N LYS A 56 12.72 5.22 -2.15
CA LYS A 56 13.69 4.45 -1.38
C LYS A 56 14.72 3.78 -2.29
N LYS A 57 14.27 3.22 -3.43
CA LYS A 57 15.16 2.65 -4.45
C LYS A 57 16.07 3.70 -5.11
N LYS A 58 15.63 4.96 -5.18
CA LYS A 58 16.45 6.09 -5.64
C LYS A 58 17.49 6.55 -4.61
N GLY A 59 17.43 6.03 -3.38
CA GLY A 59 18.32 6.43 -2.29
C GLY A 59 17.84 7.68 -1.54
N ASN A 60 16.59 8.11 -1.73
CA ASN A 60 16.02 9.20 -0.96
C ASN A 60 15.71 8.73 0.46
N THR A 61 16.05 9.56 1.44
CA THR A 61 15.76 9.34 2.87
C THR A 61 14.38 9.87 3.27
N GLU A 62 13.84 10.80 2.48
CA GLU A 62 12.53 11.40 2.69
C GLU A 62 11.77 11.55 1.36
N CYS A 63 10.45 11.43 1.42
CA CYS A 63 9.56 11.68 0.30
C CYS A 63 8.43 12.61 0.73
N ILE A 64 8.27 13.70 -0.01
CA ILE A 64 7.19 14.66 0.21
C ILE A 64 6.04 14.30 -0.74
N LEU A 65 4.87 14.03 -0.17
CA LEU A 65 3.65 13.71 -0.88
C LEU A 65 2.57 14.75 -0.58
N VAL A 66 1.83 15.12 -1.63
CA VAL A 66 0.74 16.09 -1.56
C VAL A 66 -0.57 15.39 -1.93
N SER A 67 -1.61 15.61 -1.11
CA SER A 67 -2.94 14.99 -1.31
C SER A 67 -3.54 15.33 -2.68
N GLY A 68 -3.42 16.60 -3.10
CA GLY A 68 -3.88 17.06 -4.40
C GLY A 68 -3.19 16.40 -5.59
N ASP A 69 -1.89 16.12 -5.48
CA ASP A 69 -1.12 15.44 -6.53
C ASP A 69 -1.56 13.98 -6.67
N ILE A 70 -1.80 13.27 -5.56
CA ILE A 70 -2.31 11.88 -5.60
C ILE A 70 -3.71 11.85 -6.23
N HIS A 71 -4.59 12.76 -5.80
CA HIS A 71 -5.94 12.88 -6.33
C HIS A 71 -5.94 13.17 -7.84
N ARG A 72 -5.08 14.08 -8.29
CA ARG A 72 -4.92 14.44 -9.72
C ARG A 72 -4.29 13.31 -10.53
N SER A 73 -3.27 12.64 -10.00
CA SER A 73 -2.57 11.54 -10.67
C SER A 73 -3.49 10.34 -10.89
N MET A 74 -4.29 9.98 -9.89
CA MET A 74 -5.24 8.87 -9.99
C MET A 74 -6.58 9.27 -10.64
N LYS A 75 -6.76 10.55 -11.02
CA LYS A 75 -8.00 11.12 -11.58
C LYS A 75 -9.25 10.71 -10.80
N LEU A 76 -9.19 10.82 -9.48
CA LEU A 76 -10.29 10.42 -8.62
C LEU A 76 -11.39 11.49 -8.63
N SER A 77 -12.64 11.06 -8.61
CA SER A 77 -13.80 11.95 -8.53
C SER A 77 -14.41 11.85 -7.14
N ASN A 78 -14.56 12.98 -6.42
CA ASN A 78 -15.18 13.03 -5.10
C ASN A 78 -14.48 12.20 -3.98
N GLN A 79 -13.21 11.80 -4.15
CA GLN A 79 -12.49 10.96 -3.18
C GLN A 79 -11.42 11.73 -2.38
N MET A 80 -11.45 13.06 -2.36
CA MET A 80 -10.48 13.87 -1.60
C MET A 80 -10.39 13.45 -0.11
N PRO A 81 -11.50 13.19 0.61
CA PRO A 81 -11.43 12.73 2.00
C PRO A 81 -10.79 11.34 2.12
N THR A 82 -11.04 10.45 1.16
CA THR A 82 -10.47 9.10 1.12
C THR A 82 -8.96 9.13 0.91
N VAL A 83 -8.48 9.97 -0.01
CA VAL A 83 -7.04 10.18 -0.24
C VAL A 83 -6.36 10.69 1.02
N CYS A 84 -6.96 11.70 1.65
CA CYS A 84 -6.42 12.29 2.86
C CYS A 84 -6.35 11.29 4.02
N ASN A 85 -7.43 10.53 4.24
CA ASN A 85 -7.47 9.51 5.28
C ASN A 85 -6.43 8.40 5.02
N ALA A 86 -6.26 8.00 3.75
CA ALA A 86 -5.23 7.03 3.36
C ALA A 86 -3.82 7.55 3.65
N MET A 87 -3.54 8.83 3.41
CA MET A 87 -2.26 9.45 3.75
C MET A 87 -2.00 9.44 5.25
N TYR A 88 -2.98 9.83 6.08
CA TYR A 88 -2.85 9.80 7.54
C TYR A 88 -2.71 8.38 8.09
N GLN A 89 -3.41 7.39 7.53
CA GLN A 89 -3.27 6.00 7.95
C GLN A 89 -1.90 5.40 7.64
N LEU A 90 -1.26 5.87 6.58
CA LEU A 90 0.10 5.44 6.20
C LEU A 90 1.18 6.22 6.96
N MET A 91 0.81 7.29 7.65
CA MET A 91 1.72 8.10 8.44
C MET A 91 2.24 7.29 9.63
N LYS A 92 3.55 7.21 9.74
CA LYS A 92 4.29 6.63 10.85
C LYS A 92 4.63 7.73 11.86
N PRO A 93 4.94 7.37 13.12
CA PRO A 93 5.39 8.34 14.12
C PRO A 93 6.69 9.08 13.74
N LEU A 94 7.44 8.58 12.76
CA LEU A 94 8.65 9.22 12.22
C LEU A 94 8.38 10.27 11.13
N ASP A 95 7.16 10.29 10.59
CA ASP A 95 6.76 11.16 9.49
C ASP A 95 6.29 12.52 10.00
N GLU A 96 6.33 13.53 9.12
CA GLU A 96 6.07 14.93 9.48
C GLU A 96 5.04 15.56 8.54
N ILE A 97 4.06 16.27 9.09
CA ILE A 97 3.08 17.03 8.29
C ILE A 97 3.65 18.42 8.04
N LEU A 98 4.08 18.73 6.81
CA LEU A 98 4.58 20.09 6.50
C LEU A 98 3.45 21.10 6.39
N HIS A 99 2.29 20.67 5.87
CA HIS A 99 1.16 21.58 5.68
C HIS A 99 -0.15 20.83 5.85
N THR A 100 -1.04 21.39 6.66
CA THR A 100 -2.41 20.93 6.79
C THR A 100 -3.36 22.10 6.99
N THR A 101 -4.60 21.92 6.59
CA THR A 101 -5.70 22.83 6.90
C THR A 101 -6.33 22.42 8.24
N PRO A 102 -6.95 23.34 9.01
CA PRO A 102 -7.62 22.99 10.27
C PRO A 102 -8.71 21.90 10.13
N SER A 103 -9.33 21.79 8.94
CA SER A 103 -10.30 20.73 8.66
C SER A 103 -9.68 19.35 8.33
N GLY A 104 -8.36 19.27 8.14
CA GLY A 104 -7.64 18.03 7.81
C GLY A 104 -8.09 17.34 6.52
N LYS A 105 -8.78 18.04 5.61
CA LYS A 105 -9.34 17.49 4.36
C LYS A 105 -9.19 18.50 3.23
N SER A 106 -7.97 18.64 2.70
CA SER A 106 -7.68 19.57 1.62
C SER A 106 -6.68 18.97 0.63
N SER A 107 -6.77 19.39 -0.63
CA SER A 107 -5.79 19.08 -1.67
C SER A 107 -4.42 19.67 -1.37
N THR A 108 -4.34 20.67 -0.48
CA THR A 108 -3.10 21.33 -0.10
C THR A 108 -2.30 20.60 0.97
N ILE A 109 -2.82 19.49 1.53
CA ILE A 109 -2.13 18.75 2.59
C ILE A 109 -0.84 18.15 2.07
N LYS A 110 0.26 18.41 2.80
CA LYS A 110 1.61 17.94 2.48
C LYS A 110 2.18 17.17 3.66
N ILE A 111 2.62 15.94 3.40
CA ILE A 111 3.24 15.07 4.39
C ILE A 111 4.60 14.60 3.87
N ARG A 112 5.61 14.68 4.72
CA ARG A 112 6.96 14.17 4.53
C ARG A 112 7.04 12.81 5.21
N TYR A 113 7.22 11.79 4.39
CA TYR A 113 7.44 10.42 4.83
C TYR A 113 8.93 10.13 4.93
N LYS A 114 9.38 9.51 6.02
CA LYS A 114 10.75 8.99 6.17
C LYS A 114 10.82 7.55 5.68
N LEU A 115 11.76 7.26 4.78
CA LEU A 115 11.85 6.00 4.00
C LEU A 115 12.82 4.97 4.57
#